data_AF-A0A7R9W9L9-F1
#
_entry.id   AF-A0A7R9W9L9-F1
#
_cell.length_a   1.000
_cell.length_b   1.000
_cell.length_c   1.000
_cell.angle_alpha   90.00
_cell.angle_beta   90.00
_cell.angle_gamma   90.00
#
_symmetry.space_group_name_H-M   'P 1'
#
loop_
_entity.id
_entity.type
_entity.pdbx_description
1 polymer ?
#
loop_
_entity_poly.entity_id
_entity_poly.type
_entity_poly.pdbx_seq_one_letter_code
_entity_poly.pdbx_strand_id
1 'polypeptide(L)'
;MMSHVSLPLALSAVLLSPSLGWTLPPSPPLASQRLIVGIDTPRACSLSLCMPTGWRRLRRALPLTSHHTEDGGGGNDVDDPEEKLETKKKSGDQIRASTGIRPSLHPTTINAISEALLLRSSSSAAGKQDEPVDVGAEGVEPLKVALTAGRIASDALEKRTAACRADGDEGSIPTAAECQAVAGRVVGVVMRLRDLEKDLSARAGAVGWVRKYNEYGSFGVLKSECGAAVEAAEEGEKVEDSGARSFDVETEAELCDRIRDDPLFRMCRAECLLGLFIQNVEIPQLEQVGQEVAGGSKIDFIDEDRKEVLFS
;
A
#
# COMPACT_ATOMS: atom_id res chain seq x y z
N MET A 1 33.50 -65.31 -37.34
CA MET A 1 33.06 -66.67 -37.00
C MET A 1 32.38 -66.61 -35.65
N MET A 2 31.19 -67.20 -35.61
CA MET A 2 30.31 -67.30 -34.45
C MET A 2 31.01 -67.89 -33.23
N SER A 3 30.66 -67.42 -32.04
CA SER A 3 30.57 -68.26 -30.84
C SER A 3 29.60 -67.60 -29.86
N HIS A 4 28.46 -68.27 -29.70
CA HIS A 4 27.43 -68.04 -28.70
C HIS A 4 27.97 -68.28 -27.29
N VAL A 5 27.50 -67.48 -26.33
CA VAL A 5 27.31 -67.93 -24.94
C VAL A 5 25.91 -67.50 -24.50
N SER A 6 25.08 -68.51 -24.21
CA SER A 6 23.80 -68.39 -23.50
C SER A 6 24.04 -68.38 -21.99
N LEU A 7 23.13 -67.76 -21.23
CA LEU A 7 22.52 -68.23 -19.97
C LEU A 7 21.41 -67.22 -19.53
N PRO A 8 20.47 -67.61 -18.65
CA PRO A 8 19.06 -67.26 -18.76
C PRO A 8 18.49 -66.51 -17.54
N LEU A 9 17.23 -66.09 -17.71
CA LEU A 9 16.28 -65.62 -16.71
C LEU A 9 16.27 -66.40 -15.37
N ALA A 10 16.20 -65.65 -14.27
CA ALA A 10 15.44 -66.00 -13.07
C ALA A 10 15.14 -64.72 -12.26
N LEU A 11 13.93 -64.16 -12.42
CA LEU A 11 13.40 -63.14 -11.52
C LEU A 11 12.22 -63.75 -10.77
N SER A 12 12.50 -64.11 -9.52
CA SER A 12 11.51 -64.63 -8.58
C SER A 12 10.58 -63.51 -8.11
N ALA A 13 9.28 -63.80 -8.22
CA ALA A 13 8.22 -63.08 -7.57
C ALA A 13 8.32 -63.22 -6.04
N VAL A 14 8.24 -62.10 -5.33
CA VAL A 14 7.86 -62.06 -3.92
C VAL A 14 6.59 -61.23 -3.82
N LEU A 15 5.47 -61.95 -3.82
CA LEU A 15 4.18 -61.50 -3.30
C LEU A 15 4.26 -61.57 -1.77
N LEU A 16 3.89 -60.49 -1.08
CA LEU A 16 3.16 -60.47 0.20
C LEU A 16 3.02 -59.02 0.69
N SER A 17 1.91 -58.39 0.33
CA SER A 17 1.38 -57.22 1.04
C SER A 17 0.40 -57.70 2.11
N PRO A 18 0.61 -57.40 3.40
CA PRO A 18 -0.47 -57.42 4.37
C PRO A 18 -1.16 -56.05 4.39
N SER A 19 -2.44 -56.09 4.04
CA SER A 19 -3.44 -55.05 4.26
C SER A 19 -3.50 -54.64 5.73
N LEU A 20 -3.03 -53.44 6.05
CA LEU A 20 -3.38 -52.72 7.28
C LEU A 20 -4.38 -51.63 6.91
N GLY A 21 -5.67 -51.96 7.05
CA GLY A 21 -6.76 -50.99 6.97
C GLY A 21 -6.70 -50.06 8.18
N TRP A 22 -6.24 -48.84 7.96
CA TRP A 22 -6.49 -47.72 8.87
C TRP A 22 -7.72 -46.99 8.36
N THR A 23 -8.87 -47.27 8.95
CA THR A 23 -10.05 -46.43 8.82
C THR A 23 -9.79 -45.11 9.53
N LEU A 24 -9.61 -44.03 8.76
CA LEU A 24 -9.63 -42.66 9.25
C LEU A 24 -11.00 -42.38 9.91
N PRO A 25 -11.05 -41.75 11.10
CA PRO A 25 -12.30 -41.25 11.64
C PRO A 25 -12.85 -40.12 10.73
N PRO A 26 -14.19 -40.00 10.59
CA PRO A 26 -14.79 -38.94 9.82
C PRO A 26 -14.43 -37.58 10.41
N SER A 27 -14.00 -36.66 9.55
CA SER A 27 -13.75 -35.27 9.87
C SER A 27 -15.02 -34.64 10.49
N PRO A 28 -14.90 -33.89 11.59
CA PRO A 28 -16.03 -33.10 12.09
C PRO A 28 -16.40 -32.03 11.07
N PRO A 29 -17.69 -31.69 10.92
CA PRO A 29 -18.12 -30.67 9.99
C PRO A 29 -17.49 -29.33 10.35
N LEU A 30 -16.90 -28.68 9.35
CA LEU A 30 -16.41 -27.31 9.44
C LEU A 30 -17.57 -26.41 9.89
N ALA A 31 -17.58 -26.08 11.18
CA ALA A 31 -18.38 -24.99 11.70
C ALA A 31 -17.87 -23.72 11.00
N SER A 32 -18.67 -23.23 10.07
CA SER A 32 -18.51 -21.95 9.40
C SER A 32 -18.54 -20.84 10.45
N GLN A 33 -17.39 -20.54 11.06
CA GLN A 33 -17.21 -19.32 11.84
C GLN A 33 -17.17 -18.16 10.84
N ARG A 34 -18.37 -17.66 10.52
CA ARG A 34 -18.55 -16.32 9.99
C ARG A 34 -18.03 -15.36 11.06
N LEU A 35 -16.82 -14.84 10.87
CA LEU A 35 -16.37 -13.66 11.59
C LEU A 35 -17.09 -12.46 10.96
N ILE A 36 -18.36 -12.28 11.33
CA ILE A 36 -19.04 -11.00 11.15
C ILE A 36 -18.46 -10.12 12.24
N VAL A 37 -17.51 -9.26 11.89
CA VAL A 37 -17.18 -8.10 12.71
C VAL A 37 -18.38 -7.16 12.62
N GLY A 38 -19.40 -7.46 13.42
CA GLY A 38 -20.46 -6.53 13.74
C GLY A 38 -19.83 -5.44 14.58
N ILE A 39 -19.48 -4.32 13.96
CA ILE A 39 -19.28 -3.07 14.69
C ILE A 39 -20.67 -2.65 15.12
N ASP A 40 -21.10 -3.17 16.27
CA ASP A 40 -22.22 -2.62 17.01
C ASP A 40 -21.88 -1.16 17.26
N THR A 41 -22.61 -0.26 16.60
CA THR A 41 -22.58 1.17 16.91
C THR A 41 -23.29 1.39 18.25
N PRO A 42 -22.61 1.81 19.33
CA PRO A 42 -23.30 2.51 20.38
C PRO A 42 -23.43 3.98 19.98
N ARG A 43 -24.69 4.43 19.99
CA ARG A 43 -25.14 5.76 20.39
C ARG A 43 -24.03 6.74 20.80
N ALA A 44 -24.04 7.89 20.13
CA ALA A 44 -23.72 9.22 20.67
C ALA A 44 -22.96 9.24 22.01
N CYS A 45 -21.63 9.27 21.92
CA CYS A 45 -20.79 9.69 23.02
C CYS A 45 -20.08 10.99 22.63
N SER A 46 -20.56 12.09 23.17
CA SER A 46 -19.76 13.27 23.46
C SER A 46 -18.65 12.86 24.44
N LEU A 47 -17.49 12.47 23.93
CA LEU A 47 -16.29 12.29 24.74
C LEU A 47 -15.43 13.54 24.59
N SER A 48 -15.67 14.47 25.51
CA SER A 48 -14.67 15.38 26.05
C SER A 48 -13.50 14.53 26.56
N LEU A 49 -12.45 14.42 25.75
CA LEU A 49 -11.17 13.83 26.15
C LEU A 49 -10.17 14.96 26.34
N CYS A 50 -9.84 15.16 27.62
CA CYS A 50 -8.83 16.06 28.13
C CYS A 50 -7.48 15.72 27.50
N MET A 51 -6.96 16.64 26.68
CA MET A 51 -5.62 16.58 26.10
C MET A 51 -4.56 16.76 27.19
N PRO A 52 -3.52 15.91 27.28
CA PRO A 52 -2.35 16.22 28.10
C PRO A 52 -1.54 17.31 27.40
N THR A 53 -1.48 18.48 28.05
CA THR A 53 -0.55 19.55 27.73
C THR A 53 0.89 19.08 27.89
N GLY A 54 1.70 19.15 26.83
CA GLY A 54 3.15 19.15 27.01
C GLY A 54 4.01 18.57 25.90
N TRP A 55 3.84 18.99 24.65
CA TRP A 55 4.88 18.76 23.63
C TRP A 55 5.29 20.09 23.00
N ARG A 56 6.47 20.58 23.42
CA ARG A 56 7.11 21.81 22.96
C ARG A 56 7.50 21.65 21.48
N ARG A 57 6.93 22.47 20.62
CA ARG A 57 7.37 22.69 19.24
C ARG A 57 8.77 23.29 19.22
N LEU A 58 9.76 22.56 18.72
CA LEU A 58 10.96 23.13 18.13
C LEU A 58 10.63 23.55 16.69
N ARG A 59 10.06 24.75 16.52
CA ARG A 59 10.00 25.42 15.21
C ARG A 59 11.31 26.18 15.03
N ARG A 60 12.17 25.72 14.10
CA ARG A 60 13.16 26.59 13.47
C ARG A 60 12.38 27.56 12.55
N ALA A 61 12.34 28.82 12.95
CA ALA A 61 11.84 29.90 12.11
C ALA A 61 12.87 30.20 11.01
N LEU A 62 12.46 30.13 9.75
CA LEU A 62 13.16 30.77 8.64
C LEU A 62 12.69 32.24 8.59
N PRO A 63 13.60 33.22 8.45
CA PRO A 63 13.21 34.62 8.35
C PRO A 63 12.61 34.91 6.96
N LEU A 64 11.33 35.26 6.93
CA LEU A 64 10.68 35.91 5.79
C LEU A 64 11.04 37.40 5.85
N THR A 65 11.87 37.85 4.93
CA THR A 65 12.17 39.27 4.72
C THR A 65 11.00 39.93 3.98
N SER A 66 10.18 40.69 4.71
CA SER A 66 9.16 41.57 4.12
C SER A 66 9.81 42.88 3.67
N HIS A 67 9.74 43.18 2.38
CA HIS A 67 10.09 44.50 1.85
C HIS A 67 9.00 45.50 2.22
N HIS A 68 9.35 46.42 3.12
CA HIS A 68 8.61 47.64 3.41
C HIS A 68 8.85 48.62 2.24
N THR A 69 7.77 49.11 1.63
CA THR A 69 7.81 50.34 0.83
C THR A 69 6.85 51.31 1.49
N GLU A 70 7.42 52.31 2.16
CA GLU A 70 6.76 53.56 2.49
C GLU A 70 6.81 54.43 1.22
N ASP A 71 5.68 55.02 0.80
CA ASP A 71 5.57 56.48 0.74
C ASP A 71 4.19 56.95 0.28
N GLY A 72 3.64 57.89 1.07
CA GLY A 72 3.14 59.17 0.55
C GLY A 72 1.73 59.29 -0.02
N GLY A 73 0.91 60.09 0.66
CA GLY A 73 0.10 61.11 -0.04
C GLY A 73 -1.38 61.13 0.34
N GLY A 74 -1.76 62.13 1.15
CA GLY A 74 -3.13 62.37 1.61
C GLY A 74 -4.06 62.99 0.56
N GLY A 75 -5.35 63.03 0.90
CA GLY A 75 -6.34 63.81 0.17
C GLY A 75 -7.80 63.36 0.33
N ASN A 76 -8.51 64.06 1.20
CA ASN A 76 -9.93 64.43 1.18
C ASN A 76 -11.06 63.39 1.18
N ASP A 77 -11.75 63.37 2.32
CA ASP A 77 -13.20 63.40 2.55
C ASP A 77 -14.11 63.52 1.31
N VAL A 78 -14.82 62.43 1.00
CA VAL A 78 -16.22 62.43 0.56
C VAL A 78 -16.89 61.21 1.18
N ASP A 79 -17.74 61.44 2.18
CA ASP A 79 -18.61 60.44 2.80
C ASP A 79 -19.73 60.02 1.83
N ASP A 80 -19.47 58.99 1.03
CA ASP A 80 -20.50 58.18 0.40
C ASP A 80 -20.52 56.81 1.11
N PRO A 81 -21.67 56.32 1.63
CA PRO A 81 -21.79 54.95 2.13
C PRO A 81 -21.83 54.00 0.93
N GLU A 82 -20.70 53.88 0.25
CA GLU A 82 -20.46 52.89 -0.78
C GLU A 82 -20.49 51.53 -0.09
N GLU A 83 -21.62 50.84 -0.23
CA GLU A 83 -21.82 49.46 0.16
C GLU A 83 -20.74 48.64 -0.54
N LYS A 84 -19.60 48.48 0.15
CA LYS A 84 -18.52 47.56 -0.24
C LYS A 84 -19.12 46.18 -0.17
N LEU A 85 -19.74 45.78 -1.29
CA LEU A 85 -19.99 44.39 -1.64
C LEU A 85 -18.62 43.73 -1.61
N GLU A 86 -18.27 43.20 -0.44
CA GLU A 86 -17.19 42.23 -0.31
C GLU A 86 -17.53 41.13 -1.29
N THR A 87 -16.97 41.22 -2.49
CA THR A 87 -16.94 40.12 -3.44
C THR A 87 -16.11 39.08 -2.73
N LYS A 88 -16.78 38.24 -1.92
CA LYS A 88 -16.21 37.04 -1.31
C LYS A 88 -15.52 36.36 -2.47
N LYS A 89 -14.18 36.44 -2.49
CA LYS A 89 -13.36 35.71 -3.46
C LYS A 89 -13.92 34.30 -3.36
N LYS A 90 -14.53 33.82 -4.46
CA LYS A 90 -14.98 32.43 -4.57
C LYS A 90 -13.70 31.60 -4.57
N SER A 91 -13.15 31.43 -3.37
CA SER A 91 -11.93 30.72 -3.03
C SER A 91 -12.31 29.26 -3.07
N GLY A 92 -12.31 28.72 -4.26
CA GLY A 92 -12.74 27.36 -4.51
C GLY A 92 -12.77 27.10 -6.01
N ASP A 93 -12.26 25.94 -6.37
CA ASP A 93 -12.16 25.41 -7.72
C ASP A 93 -13.57 25.31 -8.34
N GLN A 94 -14.04 26.36 -9.03
CA GLN A 94 -15.44 26.47 -9.52
C GLN A 94 -15.84 25.31 -10.44
N ILE A 95 -14.85 24.66 -11.05
CA ILE A 95 -15.00 23.46 -11.87
C ILE A 95 -15.53 22.27 -11.05
N ARG A 96 -15.19 22.17 -9.76
CA ARG A 96 -15.69 21.09 -8.88
C ARG A 96 -17.15 21.28 -8.51
N ALA A 97 -17.54 22.51 -8.20
CA ALA A 97 -18.92 22.84 -7.89
C ALA A 97 -19.86 22.59 -9.08
N SER A 98 -19.38 22.79 -10.32
CA SER A 98 -20.16 22.57 -11.53
C SER A 98 -20.21 21.11 -11.98
N THR A 99 -19.17 20.32 -11.72
CA THR A 99 -19.10 18.90 -12.13
C THR A 99 -19.61 17.93 -11.07
N GLY A 100 -19.63 18.33 -9.79
CA GLY A 100 -19.98 17.46 -8.67
C GLY A 100 -18.97 16.34 -8.41
N ILE A 101 -17.81 16.35 -9.10
CA ILE A 101 -16.78 15.33 -8.97
C ILE A 101 -15.98 15.61 -7.70
N ARG A 102 -15.99 14.66 -6.75
CA ARG A 102 -15.18 14.76 -5.54
C ARG A 102 -13.72 14.40 -5.81
N PRO A 103 -12.75 14.96 -5.06
CA PRO A 103 -11.35 14.61 -5.24
C PRO A 103 -11.07 13.16 -4.87
N SER A 104 -10.25 12.49 -5.68
CA SER A 104 -9.82 11.12 -5.44
C SER A 104 -9.22 10.92 -4.04
N LEU A 105 -9.48 9.75 -3.45
CA LEU A 105 -8.90 9.34 -2.15
C LEU A 105 -7.52 8.69 -2.30
N HIS A 106 -7.16 8.29 -3.52
CA HIS A 106 -5.94 7.54 -3.80
C HIS A 106 -4.67 8.29 -3.38
N PRO A 107 -4.48 9.60 -3.68
CA PRO A 107 -3.27 10.31 -3.25
C PRO A 107 -3.03 10.27 -1.73
N THR A 108 -4.10 10.36 -0.93
CA THR A 108 -4.00 10.26 0.54
C THR A 108 -3.62 8.85 0.98
N THR A 109 -4.20 7.84 0.34
CA THR A 109 -3.94 6.43 0.62
C THR A 109 -2.50 6.05 0.25
N ILE A 110 -2.03 6.48 -0.93
CA ILE A 110 -0.67 6.26 -1.42
C ILE A 110 0.34 6.92 -0.50
N ASN A 111 0.11 8.17 -0.08
CA ASN A 111 1.00 8.87 0.87
C ASN A 111 1.07 8.15 2.23
N ALA A 112 -0.05 7.60 2.72
CA ALA A 112 -0.06 6.84 3.96
C ALA A 112 0.72 5.51 3.81
N ILE A 113 0.57 4.81 2.68
CA ILE A 113 1.34 3.59 2.39
C ILE A 113 2.84 3.90 2.24
N SER A 114 3.19 5.01 1.58
CA SER A 114 4.59 5.41 1.42
C SER A 114 5.24 5.75 2.75
N GLU A 115 4.53 6.40 3.68
CA GLU A 115 4.99 6.61 5.07
C GLU A 115 5.16 5.28 5.82
N ALA A 116 4.26 4.32 5.64
CA ALA A 116 4.41 2.98 6.22
C ALA A 116 5.67 2.26 5.70
N LEU A 117 5.94 2.33 4.40
CA LEU A 117 7.17 1.79 3.80
C LEU A 117 8.43 2.48 4.37
N LEU A 118 8.40 3.80 4.54
CA LEU A 118 9.50 4.54 5.15
C LEU A 118 9.74 4.12 6.61
N LEU A 119 8.67 3.96 7.40
CA LEU A 119 8.76 3.51 8.79
C LEU A 119 9.34 2.08 8.88
N ARG A 120 8.94 1.18 7.96
CA ARG A 120 9.54 -0.16 7.83
C ARG A 120 11.04 -0.08 7.57
N SER A 121 11.45 0.71 6.58
CA SER A 121 12.87 0.86 6.21
C SER A 121 13.73 1.47 7.34
N SER A 122 13.15 2.35 8.15
CA SER A 122 13.84 3.00 9.28
C SER A 122 14.00 2.04 10.46
N SER A 123 12.99 1.20 10.71
CA SER A 123 13.02 0.20 11.78
C SER A 123 14.05 -0.90 11.54
N SER A 124 14.27 -1.27 10.27
CA SER A 124 15.29 -2.25 9.89
C SER A 124 16.72 -1.79 10.19
N ALA A 125 17.01 -0.49 10.01
CA ALA A 125 18.35 0.05 10.22
C ALA A 125 18.72 0.27 11.69
N ALA A 126 17.73 0.59 12.54
CA ALA A 126 17.98 1.00 13.91
C ALA A 126 18.04 -0.16 14.93
N GLY A 127 17.68 -1.38 14.53
CA GLY A 127 17.59 -2.54 15.43
C GLY A 127 16.57 -2.37 16.58
N LYS A 128 15.77 -1.30 16.55
CA LYS A 128 14.74 -0.96 17.53
C LYS A 128 13.40 -0.87 16.81
N GLN A 129 12.57 -1.89 16.97
CA GLN A 129 11.19 -1.89 16.46
C GLN A 129 10.24 -1.29 17.49
N ASP A 130 10.28 0.03 17.66
CA ASP A 130 9.27 0.70 18.50
C ASP A 130 7.88 0.58 17.85
N GLU A 131 7.83 0.61 16.50
CA GLU A 131 6.59 0.62 15.72
C GLU A 131 6.64 -0.40 14.58
N PRO A 132 6.10 -1.62 14.78
CA PRO A 132 6.16 -2.65 13.76
C PRO A 132 5.15 -2.37 12.64
N VAL A 133 5.63 -2.53 11.40
CA VAL A 133 4.85 -2.39 10.16
C VAL A 133 4.84 -3.69 9.35
N ASP A 134 5.70 -4.66 9.70
CA ASP A 134 5.82 -5.94 9.01
C ASP A 134 5.28 -7.08 9.87
N VAL A 135 4.30 -7.81 9.33
CA VAL A 135 3.72 -8.99 9.97
C VAL A 135 4.66 -10.20 9.90
N GLY A 136 5.60 -10.22 8.96
CA GLY A 136 6.56 -11.31 8.78
C GLY A 136 7.74 -11.27 9.77
N ALA A 137 7.90 -10.18 10.53
CA ALA A 137 8.98 -10.06 11.51
C ALA A 137 8.72 -10.96 12.72
N GLU A 138 9.74 -11.70 13.17
CA GLU A 138 9.64 -12.59 14.32
C GLU A 138 9.21 -11.85 15.59
N GLY A 139 8.20 -12.38 16.28
CA GLY A 139 7.70 -11.83 17.54
C GLY A 139 6.79 -10.60 17.41
N VAL A 140 6.44 -10.18 16.19
CA VAL A 140 5.49 -9.09 15.98
C VAL A 140 4.05 -9.62 15.93
N GLU A 141 3.20 -9.09 16.80
CA GLU A 141 1.78 -9.40 16.78
C GLU A 141 1.07 -8.70 15.60
N PRO A 142 0.27 -9.42 14.78
CA PRO A 142 -0.45 -8.83 13.65
C PRO A 142 -1.38 -7.68 14.05
N LEU A 143 -1.98 -7.75 15.26
CA LEU A 143 -2.83 -6.69 15.79
C LEU A 143 -2.04 -5.39 16.00
N LYS A 144 -0.79 -5.46 16.46
CA LYS A 144 0.06 -4.28 16.67
C LYS A 144 0.37 -3.60 15.32
N VAL A 145 0.64 -4.39 14.28
CA VAL A 145 0.85 -3.88 12.92
C VAL A 145 -0.41 -3.19 12.38
N ALA A 146 -1.58 -3.80 12.54
CA ALA A 146 -2.85 -3.21 12.13
C ALA A 146 -3.13 -1.87 12.84
N LEU A 147 -2.85 -1.78 14.14
CA LEU A 147 -3.00 -0.54 14.92
C LEU A 147 -2.03 0.55 14.43
N THR A 148 -0.76 0.21 14.18
CA THR A 148 0.23 1.13 13.61
C THR A 148 -0.25 1.67 12.25
N ALA A 149 -0.70 0.78 11.35
CA ALA A 149 -1.21 1.16 10.04
C ALA A 149 -2.46 2.05 10.13
N GLY A 150 -3.38 1.74 11.04
CA GLY A 150 -4.58 2.56 11.28
C GLY A 150 -4.25 3.97 11.79
N ARG A 151 -3.21 4.10 12.62
CA ARG A 151 -2.72 5.41 13.08
C ARG A 151 -2.10 6.21 11.93
N ILE A 152 -1.26 5.58 11.09
CA ILE A 152 -0.67 6.24 9.90
C ILE A 152 -1.77 6.76 8.98
N ALA A 153 -2.82 5.97 8.73
CA ALA A 153 -3.96 6.40 7.92
C ALA A 153 -4.71 7.58 8.55
N SER A 154 -4.92 7.55 9.88
CA SER A 154 -5.58 8.63 10.62
C SER A 154 -4.78 9.93 10.53
N ASP A 155 -3.47 9.89 10.73
CA ASP A 155 -2.58 11.04 10.62
C ASP A 155 -2.61 11.65 9.19
N ALA A 156 -2.66 10.80 8.16
CA ALA A 156 -2.76 11.26 6.77
C ALA A 156 -4.11 11.95 6.49
N LEU A 157 -5.21 11.42 7.02
CA LEU A 157 -6.56 12.01 6.90
C LEU A 157 -6.67 13.33 7.67
N GLU A 158 -6.06 13.42 8.85
CA GLU A 158 -5.98 14.67 9.61
C GLU A 158 -5.21 15.74 8.87
N LYS A 159 -4.04 15.40 8.29
CA LYS A 159 -3.26 16.32 7.44
C LYS A 159 -4.09 16.81 6.24
N ARG A 160 -4.80 15.91 5.54
CA ARG A 160 -5.70 16.28 4.43
C ARG A 160 -6.84 17.18 4.89
N THR A 161 -7.50 16.85 5.99
CA THR A 161 -8.61 17.64 6.53
C THR A 161 -8.14 19.03 6.95
N ALA A 162 -6.97 19.13 7.58
CA ALA A 162 -6.35 20.40 7.94
C ALA A 162 -6.02 21.25 6.70
N ALA A 163 -5.50 20.65 5.64
CA ALA A 163 -5.24 21.32 4.36
C ALA A 163 -6.54 21.86 3.73
N CYS A 164 -7.59 21.03 3.64
CA CYS A 164 -8.89 21.45 3.09
C CYS A 164 -9.48 22.64 3.86
N ARG A 165 -9.37 22.63 5.20
CA ARG A 165 -9.82 23.76 6.04
C ARG A 165 -8.98 25.01 5.83
N ALA A 166 -7.66 24.88 5.68
CA ALA A 166 -6.76 26.00 5.42
C ALA A 166 -7.07 26.67 4.07
N ASP A 167 -7.47 25.87 3.07
CA ASP A 167 -7.83 26.35 1.73
C ASP A 167 -9.29 26.86 1.63
N GLY A 168 -10.09 26.69 2.70
CA GLY A 168 -11.52 27.02 2.70
C GLY A 168 -12.38 26.08 1.86
N ASP A 169 -11.85 24.91 1.47
CA ASP A 169 -12.55 23.90 0.67
C ASP A 169 -13.20 22.83 1.57
N GLU A 170 -14.26 23.24 2.28
CA GLU A 170 -15.02 22.34 3.16
C GLU A 170 -15.65 21.17 2.38
N GLY A 171 -15.95 21.37 1.08
CA GLY A 171 -16.52 20.34 0.21
C GLY A 171 -15.57 19.17 -0.07
N SER A 172 -14.26 19.37 0.09
CA SER A 172 -13.22 18.35 -0.09
C SER A 172 -12.86 17.60 1.19
N ILE A 173 -13.48 17.93 2.32
CA ILE A 173 -13.29 17.19 3.58
C ILE A 173 -13.81 15.75 3.38
N PRO A 174 -12.99 14.73 3.68
CA PRO A 174 -13.42 13.34 3.59
C PRO A 174 -14.60 13.04 4.52
N THR A 175 -15.59 12.32 4.00
CA THR A 175 -16.72 11.79 4.78
C THR A 175 -16.26 10.60 5.63
N ALA A 176 -17.08 10.21 6.61
CA ALA A 176 -16.77 9.05 7.46
C ALA A 176 -16.55 7.76 6.65
N ALA A 177 -17.35 7.51 5.61
CA ALA A 177 -17.20 6.35 4.74
C ALA A 177 -15.90 6.38 3.93
N GLU A 178 -15.49 7.55 3.45
CA GLU A 178 -14.23 7.74 2.74
C GLU A 178 -13.01 7.60 3.67
N CYS A 179 -13.10 8.11 4.91
CA CYS A 179 -12.09 7.89 5.94
C CYS A 179 -11.92 6.39 6.22
N GLN A 180 -13.03 5.66 6.35
CA GLN A 180 -13.01 4.21 6.55
C GLN A 180 -12.41 3.48 5.35
N ALA A 181 -12.72 3.89 4.11
CA ALA A 181 -12.13 3.32 2.91
C ALA A 181 -10.60 3.52 2.87
N VAL A 182 -10.11 4.73 3.14
CA VAL A 182 -8.67 5.03 3.21
C VAL A 182 -7.99 4.19 4.30
N ALA A 183 -8.55 4.17 5.51
CA ALA A 183 -8.00 3.39 6.62
C ALA A 183 -7.98 1.89 6.32
N GLY A 184 -9.07 1.35 5.76
CA GLY A 184 -9.18 -0.05 5.38
C GLY A 184 -8.16 -0.45 4.32
N ARG A 185 -7.93 0.40 3.31
CA ARG A 185 -6.91 0.17 2.26
C ARG A 185 -5.49 0.19 2.82
N VAL A 186 -5.14 1.19 3.63
CA VAL A 186 -3.80 1.29 4.24
C VAL A 186 -3.53 0.06 5.12
N VAL A 187 -4.46 -0.30 6.01
CA VAL A 187 -4.34 -1.51 6.84
C VAL A 187 -4.27 -2.77 5.98
N GLY A 188 -5.13 -2.87 4.96
CA GLY A 188 -5.20 -4.02 4.07
C GLY A 188 -3.91 -4.27 3.28
N VAL A 189 -3.26 -3.20 2.79
CA VAL A 189 -1.96 -3.25 2.12
C VAL A 189 -0.85 -3.62 3.10
N VAL A 190 -0.74 -2.92 4.24
CA VAL A 190 0.33 -3.16 5.23
C VAL A 190 0.26 -4.58 5.81
N MET A 191 -0.93 -5.08 6.09
CA MET A 191 -1.11 -6.44 6.62
C MET A 191 -0.79 -7.54 5.61
N ARG A 192 -0.76 -7.23 4.30
CA ARG A 192 -0.47 -8.16 3.20
C ARG A 192 0.81 -7.78 2.45
N LEU A 193 1.67 -6.98 3.07
CA LEU A 193 2.75 -6.29 2.39
C LEU A 193 3.70 -7.26 1.67
N ARG A 194 4.11 -8.34 2.35
CA ARG A 194 5.02 -9.37 1.81
C ARG A 194 4.44 -10.10 0.59
N ASP A 195 3.16 -10.45 0.64
CA ASP A 195 2.49 -11.15 -0.47
C ASP A 195 2.35 -10.23 -1.69
N LEU A 196 1.96 -8.98 -1.46
CA LEU A 196 1.82 -7.97 -2.52
C LEU A 196 3.17 -7.60 -3.14
N GLU A 197 4.24 -7.50 -2.35
CA GLU A 197 5.59 -7.24 -2.86
C GLU A 197 6.11 -8.40 -3.71
N LYS A 198 5.83 -9.63 -3.30
CA LYS A 198 6.16 -10.83 -4.08
C LYS A 198 5.39 -10.88 -5.41
N ASP A 199 4.09 -10.57 -5.40
CA ASP A 199 3.28 -10.51 -6.62
C ASP A 199 3.75 -9.39 -7.55
N LEU A 200 4.09 -8.23 -6.97
CA LEU A 200 4.64 -7.08 -7.70
C LEU A 200 5.96 -7.41 -8.42
N SER A 201 6.92 -8.01 -7.71
CA SER A 201 8.21 -8.36 -8.32
C SER A 201 8.07 -9.47 -9.36
N ALA A 202 7.20 -10.46 -9.14
CA ALA A 202 6.91 -11.51 -10.10
C ALA A 202 6.33 -10.94 -11.41
N ARG A 203 5.34 -10.05 -11.32
CA ARG A 203 4.69 -9.41 -12.49
C ARG A 203 5.66 -8.50 -13.25
N ALA A 204 6.38 -7.63 -12.54
CA ALA A 204 7.38 -6.76 -13.16
C ALA A 204 8.51 -7.57 -13.83
N GLY A 205 8.95 -8.67 -13.21
CA GLY A 205 9.99 -9.56 -13.74
C GLY A 205 9.55 -10.42 -14.94
N ALA A 206 8.25 -10.71 -15.06
CA ALA A 206 7.69 -11.51 -16.16
C ALA A 206 7.63 -10.74 -17.49
N VAL A 207 7.60 -9.41 -17.45
CA VAL A 207 7.41 -8.58 -18.64
C VAL A 207 8.74 -8.27 -19.32
N GLY A 208 8.85 -8.68 -20.60
CA GLY A 208 10.10 -8.60 -21.36
C GLY A 208 10.62 -7.18 -21.57
N TRP A 209 9.74 -6.18 -21.75
CA TRP A 209 10.18 -4.80 -21.97
C TRP A 209 10.74 -4.16 -20.69
N VAL A 210 10.14 -4.44 -19.53
CA VAL A 210 10.64 -3.96 -18.23
C VAL A 210 12.07 -4.43 -18.01
N ARG A 211 12.32 -5.70 -18.31
CA ARG A 211 13.65 -6.31 -18.27
C ARG A 211 14.62 -5.69 -19.28
N LYS A 212 14.20 -5.60 -20.55
CA LYS A 212 15.03 -5.11 -21.66
C LYS A 212 15.50 -3.67 -21.45
N TYR A 213 14.65 -2.82 -20.90
CA TYR A 213 14.95 -1.39 -20.69
C TYR A 213 15.35 -1.06 -19.25
N ASN A 214 15.40 -2.06 -18.36
CA ASN A 214 15.73 -1.91 -16.94
C ASN A 214 14.80 -0.90 -16.22
N GLU A 215 13.51 -0.94 -16.52
CA GLU A 215 12.49 -0.01 -16.03
C GLU A 215 11.85 -0.43 -14.69
N TYR A 216 12.48 -1.35 -13.94
CA TYR A 216 11.95 -1.84 -12.65
C TYR A 216 11.67 -0.72 -11.64
N GLY A 217 12.48 0.35 -11.68
CA GLY A 217 12.32 1.51 -10.81
C GLY A 217 10.98 2.23 -10.98
N SER A 218 10.38 2.20 -12.18
CA SER A 218 9.05 2.79 -12.44
C SER A 218 7.91 2.08 -11.71
N PHE A 219 8.14 0.83 -11.31
CA PHE A 219 7.24 0.01 -10.48
C PHE A 219 7.61 0.04 -9.00
N GLY A 220 8.70 0.73 -8.65
CA GLY A 220 9.25 0.69 -7.30
C GLY A 220 9.80 -0.69 -6.92
N VAL A 221 10.38 -1.42 -7.88
CA VAL A 221 10.98 -2.75 -7.70
C VAL A 221 12.47 -2.70 -8.04
N LEU A 222 13.31 -3.40 -7.28
CA LEU A 222 14.72 -3.59 -7.59
C LEU A 222 14.92 -4.70 -8.62
N LYS A 223 15.95 -4.59 -9.44
CA LYS A 223 16.32 -5.67 -10.37
C LYS A 223 16.64 -6.99 -9.63
N SER A 224 17.24 -6.90 -8.44
CA SER A 224 17.56 -8.03 -7.56
C SER A 224 16.30 -8.74 -7.03
N GLU A 225 15.18 -8.05 -6.85
CA GLU A 225 13.90 -8.64 -6.41
C GLU A 225 13.26 -9.57 -7.47
N CYS A 226 13.60 -9.40 -8.75
CA CYS A 226 13.04 -10.15 -9.88
C CYS A 226 13.81 -11.46 -10.19
N GLY A 227 14.67 -11.91 -9.27
CA GLY A 227 15.66 -12.97 -9.46
C GLY A 227 15.12 -14.33 -9.96
N ALA A 228 15.96 -15.01 -10.76
CA ALA A 228 15.78 -16.27 -11.50
C ALA A 228 15.06 -16.19 -12.87
N ALA A 229 13.97 -15.42 -13.01
CA ALA A 229 13.31 -15.30 -14.33
C ALA A 229 14.17 -14.55 -15.36
N VAL A 230 15.02 -13.64 -14.88
CA VAL A 230 15.93 -12.82 -15.69
C VAL A 230 17.14 -13.64 -16.16
N GLU A 231 17.83 -14.32 -15.25
CA GLU A 231 19.05 -15.09 -15.55
C GLU A 231 18.77 -16.30 -16.45
N ALA A 232 17.64 -17.00 -16.24
CA ALA A 232 17.24 -18.13 -17.08
C ALA A 232 17.03 -17.78 -18.56
N ALA A 233 16.70 -16.52 -18.86
CA ALA A 233 16.47 -16.07 -20.23
C ALA A 233 17.73 -15.59 -20.94
N GLU A 234 18.74 -15.14 -20.20
CA GLU A 234 19.96 -14.55 -20.77
C GLU A 234 21.03 -15.60 -21.07
N GLU A 235 21.14 -16.66 -20.27
CA GLU A 235 22.29 -17.59 -20.37
C GLU A 235 22.00 -18.90 -21.09
N GLY A 236 20.74 -19.23 -21.42
CA GLY A 236 20.38 -20.49 -22.08
C GLY A 236 20.79 -21.75 -21.29
N GLU A 237 21.23 -21.55 -20.05
CA GLU A 237 21.69 -22.57 -19.14
C GLU A 237 20.46 -23.20 -18.48
N LYS A 238 20.41 -24.53 -18.47
CA LYS A 238 19.30 -25.27 -17.89
C LYS A 238 19.25 -24.94 -16.40
N VAL A 239 18.22 -24.21 -15.99
CA VAL A 239 17.87 -23.99 -14.59
C VAL A 239 17.61 -25.36 -13.97
N GLU A 240 18.63 -25.95 -13.36
CA GLU A 240 18.41 -27.04 -12.41
C GLU A 240 17.52 -26.47 -11.30
N ASP A 241 16.51 -27.24 -10.93
CA ASP A 241 15.41 -26.94 -10.01
C ASP A 241 15.92 -26.32 -8.69
N SER A 242 16.27 -25.04 -8.74
CA SER A 242 16.75 -24.27 -7.61
C SER A 242 15.52 -23.92 -6.81
N GLY A 243 15.19 -24.79 -5.86
CA GLY A 243 14.05 -24.65 -4.97
C GLY A 243 13.88 -23.20 -4.51
N ALA A 244 12.62 -22.76 -4.50
CA ALA A 244 12.15 -21.41 -4.17
C ALA A 244 13.16 -20.64 -3.29
N ARG A 245 14.00 -19.81 -3.92
CA ARG A 245 14.97 -18.97 -3.20
C ARG A 245 14.16 -18.10 -2.24
N SER A 246 14.40 -18.29 -0.95
CA SER A 246 13.93 -17.39 0.09
C SER A 246 14.43 -15.98 -0.26
N PHE A 247 13.56 -14.99 -0.08
CA PHE A 247 13.91 -13.58 -0.23
C PHE A 247 15.17 -13.29 0.60
N ASP A 248 16.28 -12.96 -0.08
CA ASP A 248 17.58 -12.87 0.58
C ASP A 248 17.64 -11.62 1.48
N VAL A 249 18.33 -11.74 2.61
CA VAL A 249 18.50 -10.67 3.60
C VAL A 249 19.21 -9.47 2.96
N GLU A 250 20.14 -9.72 2.04
CA GLU A 250 20.85 -8.67 1.30
C GLU A 250 19.90 -7.86 0.40
N THR A 251 18.98 -8.54 -0.30
CA THR A 251 17.99 -7.87 -1.16
C THR A 251 16.99 -7.04 -0.33
N GLU A 252 16.57 -7.54 0.83
CA GLU A 252 15.71 -6.78 1.76
C GLU A 252 16.41 -5.52 2.29
N ALA A 253 17.70 -5.61 2.63
CA ALA A 253 18.48 -4.46 3.07
C ALA A 253 18.62 -3.41 1.96
N GLU A 254 18.97 -3.83 0.74
CA GLU A 254 19.04 -2.96 -0.44
C GLU A 254 17.71 -2.26 -0.71
N LEU A 255 16.59 -3.00 -0.62
CA LEU A 255 15.25 -2.46 -0.78
C LEU A 255 14.94 -1.40 0.27
N CYS A 256 15.25 -1.67 1.54
CA CYS A 256 15.04 -0.72 2.62
C CYS A 256 15.84 0.57 2.42
N ASP A 257 17.10 0.46 2.00
CA ASP A 257 17.93 1.63 1.72
C ASP A 257 17.37 2.42 0.53
N ARG A 258 16.94 1.74 -0.55
CA ARG A 258 16.31 2.41 -1.69
C ARG A 258 15.02 3.14 -1.33
N ILE A 259 14.15 2.51 -0.53
CA ILE A 259 12.91 3.13 -0.02
C ILE A 259 13.19 4.39 0.80
N ARG A 260 14.28 4.40 1.57
CA ARG A 260 14.68 5.54 2.39
C ARG A 260 15.19 6.69 1.54
N ASP A 261 16.07 6.39 0.60
CA ASP A 261 16.87 7.37 -0.13
C ASP A 261 16.16 7.94 -1.37
N ASP A 262 15.26 7.17 -1.99
CA ASP A 262 14.54 7.56 -3.21
C ASP A 262 13.03 7.68 -2.96
N PRO A 263 12.52 8.91 -2.72
CA PRO A 263 11.09 9.15 -2.54
C PRO A 263 10.24 8.77 -3.76
N LEU A 264 10.78 8.89 -4.97
CA LEU A 264 10.03 8.56 -6.19
C LEU A 264 9.84 7.05 -6.28
N PHE A 265 10.92 6.28 -6.08
CA PHE A 265 10.85 4.82 -5.99
C PHE A 265 9.83 4.36 -4.95
N ARG A 266 9.86 4.97 -3.75
CA ARG A 266 8.91 4.66 -2.67
C ARG A 266 7.46 4.95 -3.05
N MET A 267 7.20 6.06 -3.74
CA MET A 267 5.87 6.43 -4.22
C MET A 267 5.37 5.48 -5.30
N CYS A 268 6.20 5.17 -6.30
CA CYS A 268 5.89 4.18 -7.34
C CYS A 268 5.56 2.82 -6.74
N ARG A 269 6.32 2.37 -5.73
CA ARG A 269 6.05 1.12 -5.01
C ARG A 269 4.69 1.18 -4.30
N ALA A 270 4.41 2.26 -3.57
CA ALA A 270 3.13 2.44 -2.86
C ALA A 270 1.92 2.44 -3.81
N GLU A 271 2.04 3.08 -4.98
CA GLU A 271 1.01 3.06 -6.03
C GLU A 271 0.76 1.65 -6.53
N CYS A 272 1.80 0.92 -6.92
CA CYS A 272 1.67 -0.43 -7.46
C CYS A 272 1.08 -1.40 -6.42
N LEU A 273 1.53 -1.33 -5.17
CA LEU A 273 0.98 -2.14 -4.08
C LEU A 273 -0.50 -1.85 -3.80
N LEU A 274 -0.91 -0.57 -3.82
CA LEU A 274 -2.31 -0.21 -3.69
C LEU A 274 -3.13 -0.72 -4.87
N GLY A 275 -2.61 -0.62 -6.10
CA GLY A 275 -3.26 -1.14 -7.31
C GLY A 275 -3.50 -2.64 -7.22
N LEU A 276 -2.47 -3.42 -6.88
CA LEU A 276 -2.57 -4.87 -6.69
C LEU A 276 -3.57 -5.23 -5.59
N PHE A 277 -3.55 -4.51 -4.47
CA PHE A 277 -4.51 -4.73 -3.38
C PHE A 277 -5.96 -4.49 -3.83
N ILE A 278 -6.23 -3.38 -4.52
CA ILE A 278 -7.57 -3.06 -4.98
C ILE A 278 -8.06 -4.13 -5.97
N GLN A 279 -7.22 -4.50 -6.94
CA GLN A 279 -7.57 -5.45 -7.98
C GLN A 279 -7.76 -6.88 -7.45
N ASN A 280 -6.83 -7.36 -6.61
CA ASN A 280 -6.77 -8.77 -6.23
C ASN A 280 -7.54 -9.08 -4.95
N VAL A 281 -7.83 -8.06 -4.11
CA VAL A 281 -8.45 -8.25 -2.80
C VAL A 281 -9.73 -7.46 -2.65
N GLU A 282 -9.69 -6.13 -2.83
CA GLU A 282 -10.84 -5.27 -2.54
C GLU A 282 -12.02 -5.54 -3.49
N ILE A 283 -11.81 -5.43 -4.80
CA ILE A 283 -12.87 -5.61 -5.81
C ILE A 283 -13.53 -6.99 -5.69
N PRO A 284 -12.80 -8.12 -5.67
CA PRO A 284 -13.42 -9.44 -5.56
C PRO A 284 -14.25 -9.61 -4.27
N GLN A 285 -13.81 -9.02 -3.15
CA GLN A 285 -14.56 -9.09 -1.89
C GLN A 285 -15.84 -8.26 -1.93
N LEU A 286 -15.79 -7.08 -2.54
CA LEU A 286 -16.96 -6.22 -2.69
C LEU A 286 -18.01 -6.81 -3.62
N GLU A 287 -17.58 -7.42 -4.72
CA GLU A 287 -18.47 -8.14 -5.64
C GLU A 287 -19.18 -9.30 -4.95
N GLN A 288 -18.47 -10.05 -4.10
CA GLN A 288 -19.06 -11.13 -3.32
C GLN A 288 -20.15 -10.66 -2.35
N VAL A 289 -20.01 -9.44 -1.81
CA VAL A 289 -20.96 -8.86 -0.85
C VAL A 289 -22.02 -7.97 -1.54
N GLY A 290 -21.84 -7.65 -2.82
CA GLY A 290 -22.71 -6.74 -3.58
C GLY A 290 -22.68 -5.31 -3.04
N GLN A 291 -21.53 -4.86 -2.54
CA GLN A 291 -21.34 -3.52 -1.97
C GLN A 291 -20.39 -2.70 -2.83
N GLU A 292 -20.56 -1.37 -2.81
CA GLU A 292 -19.63 -0.41 -3.41
C GLU A 292 -18.87 0.34 -2.32
N VAL A 293 -17.59 0.67 -2.57
CA VAL A 293 -16.77 1.44 -1.63
C VAL A 293 -16.85 2.93 -1.91
N ALA A 294 -16.96 3.72 -0.85
CA ALA A 294 -16.93 5.17 -0.91
C ALA A 294 -15.60 5.65 -1.53
N GLY A 295 -15.70 6.54 -2.51
CA GLY A 295 -14.54 7.01 -3.29
C GLY A 295 -14.17 6.10 -4.48
N GLY A 296 -14.88 4.98 -4.67
CA GLY A 296 -14.71 4.07 -5.80
C GLY A 296 -13.48 3.15 -5.69
N SER A 297 -13.53 2.02 -6.39
CA SER A 297 -12.43 1.05 -6.51
C SER A 297 -11.73 1.11 -7.88
N LYS A 298 -11.99 2.16 -8.66
CA LYS A 298 -11.37 2.32 -9.98
C LYS A 298 -9.90 2.72 -9.80
N ILE A 299 -9.00 1.98 -10.44
CA ILE A 299 -7.56 2.25 -10.43
C ILE A 299 -7.25 3.27 -11.53
N ASP A 300 -7.37 4.57 -11.21
CA ASP A 300 -7.16 5.68 -12.14
C ASP A 300 -5.85 6.47 -11.90
N PHE A 301 -5.08 6.08 -10.88
CA PHE A 301 -3.82 6.70 -10.47
C PHE A 301 -2.57 6.00 -11.04
N ILE A 302 -2.74 4.88 -11.74
CA ILE A 302 -1.68 4.15 -12.43
C ILE A 302 -1.86 4.39 -13.94
N ASP A 303 -0.76 4.64 -14.66
CA ASP A 303 -0.79 4.75 -16.12
C ASP A 303 -1.04 3.38 -16.81
N GLU A 304 -1.42 3.42 -18.08
CA GLU A 304 -1.83 2.22 -18.81
C GLU A 304 -0.68 1.21 -18.98
N ASP A 305 0.55 1.68 -19.20
CA ASP A 305 1.73 0.81 -19.34
C ASP A 305 1.98 0.02 -18.05
N ARG A 306 1.87 0.67 -16.88
CA ARG A 306 1.98 -0.02 -15.59
C ARG A 306 0.80 -0.94 -15.32
N LYS A 307 -0.43 -0.58 -15.72
CA LYS A 307 -1.59 -1.48 -15.60
C LYS A 307 -1.43 -2.75 -16.41
N GLU A 308 -0.88 -2.66 -17.62
CA GLU A 308 -0.62 -3.83 -18.46
C GLU A 308 0.31 -4.81 -17.75
N VAL A 309 1.35 -4.31 -17.10
CA VAL A 309 2.28 -5.16 -16.32
C VAL A 309 1.61 -5.72 -15.06
N LEU A 310 0.86 -4.90 -14.32
CA LEU A 310 0.29 -5.30 -13.04
C LEU A 310 -0.94 -6.21 -13.17
N PHE A 311 -1.69 -6.15 -14.27
CA PHE A 311 -2.98 -6.84 -14.41
C PHE A 311 -3.05 -7.80 -15.60
N SER A 312 -1.90 -8.10 -16.22
CA SER A 312 -1.78 -9.21 -17.19
C SER A 312 -1.81 -10.58 -16.54
#